data_AF-A0A6C7HTY2-F1
#
_entry.id   AF-A0A6C7HTY2-F1
#
_cell.length_a   1.000
_cell.length_b   1.000
_cell.length_c   1.000
_cell.angle_alpha   90.00
_cell.angle_beta   90.00
_cell.angle_gamma   90.00
#
_symmetry.space_group_name_H-M   'P 1'
#
loop_
_entity.id
_entity.type
_entity.pdbx_description
1 polymer ?
#
loop_
_entity_poly.entity_id
_entity_poly.type
_entity_poly.pdbx_seq_one_letter_code
_entity_poly.pdbx_strand_id
1 'polypeptide(L)'
;MTANNLREQISQLVAQYANEALSPKPFVAGTSVVPPSGKVIGAKELQLMVEASLDGWLTTGRFNDAFEKKLGEFIGVPHVLTTTSGSSANLLALTALTSPKLGERALKPGDEVITVAAGFPTTVNPAIQNGLIPVFVDVDIPTYNIDASLIEAAVTEKSKAIMIAHTLGNAFNLSEVRRIADKYNLWLIEDCCDALGTTYEGQMVGTFGDIGTVSFYPAHHITMGEGGAVFTKSGELKKIIESFRDWGRDCYCAPGCDNTCGKRFGQQLGSLPQGYDHKYTYSHLGYNLKITDMQAACGLAQLERVEEFVEQRKANFSYLKQGLQSCTEFLELPEATEKSDPSWFGFPITLKETSGVNRVELVKFLDEAKIGTRLLFAGNLIRQPYFANVKYRVVGELTNTDRIMNQTFWIGIYPGLTTEHLDYVVSKFEEFFGLNF
;
A
#
# COMPACT_ATOMS: atom_id res chain seq x y z
N MET A 1 38.86 19.93 -14.00
CA MET A 1 37.49 19.38 -14.00
C MET A 1 37.02 19.38 -12.54
N THR A 2 35.89 20.01 -12.22
CA THR A 2 35.37 20.07 -10.84
C THR A 2 34.55 18.81 -10.52
N ALA A 3 34.29 18.57 -9.23
CA ALA A 3 33.38 17.49 -8.81
C ALA A 3 31.97 17.63 -9.43
N ASN A 4 31.48 18.86 -9.60
CA ASN A 4 30.20 19.11 -10.25
C ASN A 4 30.23 18.75 -11.75
N ASN A 5 31.29 19.11 -12.47
CA ASN A 5 31.43 18.72 -13.88
C ASN A 5 31.48 17.18 -14.04
N LEU A 6 32.11 16.47 -13.10
CA LEU A 6 32.11 15.00 -13.10
C LEU A 6 30.71 14.43 -12.86
N ARG A 7 29.93 15.01 -11.93
CA ARG A 7 28.54 14.59 -11.68
C ARG A 7 27.66 14.76 -12.92
N GLU A 8 27.80 15.87 -13.64
CA GLU A 8 27.06 16.10 -14.90
C GLU A 8 27.41 15.06 -15.97
N GLN A 9 28.69 14.76 -16.15
CA GLN A 9 29.14 13.74 -17.11
C GLN A 9 28.63 12.33 -16.75
N ILE A 10 28.69 11.96 -15.47
CA ILE A 10 28.13 10.70 -14.98
C ILE A 10 26.62 10.64 -15.28
N SER A 11 25.89 11.71 -14.98
CA SER A 11 24.45 11.80 -15.24
C SER A 11 24.10 11.63 -16.72
N GLN A 12 24.91 12.19 -17.64
CA GLN A 12 24.75 12.00 -19.08
C GLN A 12 24.97 10.55 -19.52
N LEU A 13 26.02 9.89 -19.03
CA LEU A 13 26.29 8.48 -19.33
C LEU A 13 25.19 7.55 -18.79
N VAL A 14 24.67 7.86 -17.60
CA VAL A 14 23.53 7.13 -17.01
C VAL A 14 22.28 7.29 -17.87
N ALA A 15 21.99 8.48 -18.40
CA ALA A 15 20.86 8.68 -19.30
C ALA A 15 21.01 7.89 -20.61
N GLN A 16 22.21 7.88 -21.20
CA GLN A 16 22.49 7.07 -22.40
C GLN A 16 22.26 5.59 -22.14
N TYR A 17 22.77 5.08 -21.01
CA TYR A 17 22.53 3.69 -20.60
C TYR A 17 21.04 3.40 -20.41
N ALA A 18 20.30 4.27 -19.74
CA ALA A 18 18.88 4.08 -19.48
C ALA A 18 18.06 4.02 -20.78
N ASN A 19 18.37 4.87 -21.76
CA ASN A 19 17.70 4.85 -23.06
C ASN A 19 17.90 3.53 -23.81
N GLU A 20 19.06 2.90 -23.70
CA GLU A 20 19.31 1.59 -24.32
C GLU A 20 18.68 0.45 -23.50
N ALA A 21 18.92 0.44 -22.19
CA ALA A 21 18.60 -0.70 -21.33
C ALA A 21 17.13 -0.78 -20.90
N LEU A 22 16.43 0.36 -20.83
CA LEU A 22 15.05 0.46 -20.31
C LEU A 22 14.02 0.83 -21.39
N SER A 23 14.43 0.88 -22.66
CA SER A 23 13.51 1.13 -23.77
C SER A 23 12.40 0.07 -23.81
N PRO A 24 11.12 0.48 -23.89
CA PRO A 24 10.02 -0.43 -24.10
C PRO A 24 10.22 -1.25 -25.37
N LYS A 25 9.98 -2.56 -25.29
CA LYS A 25 10.03 -3.45 -26.45
C LYS A 25 8.65 -3.50 -27.12
N PRO A 26 8.59 -3.58 -28.47
CA PRO A 26 7.32 -3.82 -29.17
C PRO A 26 6.63 -5.10 -28.68
N PHE A 27 5.30 -5.09 -28.64
CA PHE A 27 4.54 -6.27 -28.26
C PHE A 27 4.55 -7.33 -29.38
N VAL A 28 4.71 -8.60 -29.00
CA VAL A 28 4.65 -9.74 -29.92
C VAL A 28 3.79 -10.83 -29.28
N ALA A 29 2.59 -11.06 -29.82
CA ALA A 29 1.65 -12.05 -29.31
C ALA A 29 2.31 -13.45 -29.19
N GLY A 30 2.05 -14.14 -28.08
CA GLY A 30 2.61 -15.47 -27.77
C GLY A 30 4.09 -15.48 -27.36
N THR A 31 4.81 -14.37 -27.46
CA THR A 31 6.22 -14.24 -27.02
C THR A 31 6.35 -13.25 -25.87
N SER A 32 5.77 -12.06 -26.01
CA SER A 32 5.73 -11.04 -24.97
C SER A 32 4.86 -11.51 -23.80
N VAL A 33 5.27 -11.18 -22.58
CA VAL A 33 4.49 -11.45 -21.37
C VAL A 33 3.56 -10.28 -21.06
N VAL A 34 2.37 -10.58 -20.52
CA VAL A 34 1.45 -9.60 -19.95
C VAL A 34 1.43 -9.79 -18.43
N PRO A 35 2.37 -9.19 -17.68
CA PRO A 35 2.45 -9.40 -16.25
C PRO A 35 1.29 -8.69 -15.52
N PRO A 36 0.87 -9.19 -14.35
CA PRO A 36 -0.22 -8.59 -13.59
C PRO A 36 0.16 -7.23 -12.99
N SER A 37 1.46 -6.98 -12.81
CA SER A 37 1.99 -5.73 -12.27
C SER A 37 3.45 -5.58 -12.68
N GLY A 38 3.98 -4.37 -12.64
CA GLY A 38 5.41 -4.13 -12.84
C GLY A 38 5.82 -2.69 -12.56
N LYS A 39 7.12 -2.49 -12.43
CA LYS A 39 7.73 -1.15 -12.32
C LYS A 39 7.95 -0.55 -13.70
N VAL A 40 7.72 0.75 -13.81
CA VAL A 40 8.08 1.56 -14.97
C VAL A 40 9.07 2.62 -14.49
N ILE A 41 10.35 2.37 -14.75
CA ILE A 41 11.47 3.25 -14.38
C ILE A 41 12.20 3.72 -15.64
N GLY A 42 12.87 4.86 -15.60
CA GLY A 42 13.64 5.42 -16.71
C GLY A 42 14.94 6.06 -16.25
N ALA A 43 15.43 7.00 -17.06
CA ALA A 43 16.71 7.68 -16.80
C ALA A 43 16.71 8.43 -15.46
N LYS A 44 15.59 9.06 -15.09
CA LYS A 44 15.50 9.92 -13.91
C LYS A 44 15.72 9.13 -12.62
N GLU A 45 15.08 7.96 -12.48
CA GLU A 45 15.26 7.08 -11.32
C GLU A 45 16.73 6.68 -11.16
N LEU A 46 17.37 6.26 -12.26
CA LEU A 46 18.77 5.85 -12.25
C LEU A 46 19.71 7.03 -11.93
N GLN A 47 19.46 8.20 -12.50
CA GLN A 47 20.26 9.40 -12.24
C GLN A 47 20.19 9.81 -10.77
N LEU A 48 18.99 9.89 -10.18
CA LEU A 48 18.85 10.29 -8.77
C LEU A 48 19.47 9.25 -7.82
N MET A 49 19.32 7.95 -8.10
CA MET A 49 20.00 6.91 -7.31
C MET A 49 21.53 7.03 -7.37
N VAL A 50 22.08 7.35 -8.56
CA VAL A 50 23.51 7.60 -8.72
C VAL A 50 23.94 8.87 -7.99
N GLU A 51 23.15 9.95 -8.04
CA GLU A 51 23.42 11.15 -7.25
C GLU A 51 23.48 10.85 -5.76
N ALA A 52 22.49 10.13 -5.21
CA ALA A 52 22.46 9.72 -3.80
C ALA A 52 23.66 8.83 -3.44
N SER A 53 24.07 7.95 -4.35
CA SER A 53 25.27 7.11 -4.17
C SER A 53 26.55 7.96 -4.11
N LEU A 54 26.66 8.97 -4.97
CA LEU A 54 27.80 9.90 -5.01
C LEU A 54 27.82 10.87 -3.82
N ASP A 55 26.68 11.12 -3.18
CA ASP A 55 26.60 11.96 -1.97
C ASP A 55 27.28 11.30 -0.76
N GLY A 56 27.37 9.97 -0.72
CA GLY A 56 28.05 9.24 0.35
C GLY A 56 27.39 9.36 1.73
N TRP A 57 26.17 9.92 1.80
CA TRP A 57 25.42 10.12 3.04
C TRP A 57 24.74 8.83 3.54
N LEU A 58 24.28 7.99 2.61
CA LEU A 58 23.68 6.66 2.80
C LEU A 58 22.33 6.65 3.57
N THR A 59 22.29 7.17 4.79
CA THR A 59 21.06 7.33 5.58
C THR A 59 20.12 8.37 4.95
N THR A 60 18.86 8.44 5.37
CA THR A 60 17.93 9.49 4.92
C THR A 60 18.52 10.90 5.10
N GLY A 61 18.35 11.75 4.08
CA GLY A 61 18.78 13.13 4.06
C GLY A 61 18.11 13.90 2.92
N ARG A 62 18.91 14.49 2.03
CA ARG A 62 18.46 15.38 0.94
C ARG A 62 17.30 14.80 0.13
N PHE A 63 17.40 13.55 -0.32
CA PHE A 63 16.37 12.95 -1.17
C PHE A 63 15.14 12.52 -0.39
N ASN A 64 15.31 12.01 0.83
CA ASN A 64 14.18 11.68 1.71
C ASN A 64 13.36 12.90 2.09
N ASP A 65 14.00 14.01 2.46
CA ASP A 65 13.31 15.25 2.82
C ASP A 65 12.48 15.79 1.63
N ALA A 66 13.04 15.73 0.42
CA ALA A 66 12.33 16.10 -0.80
C ALA A 66 11.18 15.13 -1.12
N PHE A 67 11.38 13.83 -0.94
CA PHE A 67 10.37 12.81 -1.17
C PHE A 67 9.18 12.94 -0.21
N GLU A 68 9.42 13.00 1.10
CA GLU A 68 8.36 13.14 2.12
C GLU A 68 7.55 14.41 1.89
N LYS A 69 8.22 15.52 1.55
CA LYS A 69 7.55 16.78 1.21
C LYS A 69 6.65 16.64 -0.02
N LYS A 70 7.19 16.14 -1.14
CA LYS A 70 6.45 16.05 -2.41
C LYS A 70 5.31 15.03 -2.33
N LEU A 71 5.50 13.93 -1.62
CA LEU A 71 4.42 12.97 -1.35
C LEU A 71 3.33 13.59 -0.47
N GLY A 72 3.70 14.38 0.54
CA GLY A 72 2.75 15.11 1.38
C GLY A 72 1.93 16.13 0.59
N GLU A 73 2.56 16.83 -0.35
CA GLU A 73 1.90 17.74 -1.29
C GLU A 73 0.92 16.99 -2.22
N PHE A 74 1.33 15.85 -2.78
CA PHE A 74 0.48 15.02 -3.64
C PHE A 74 -0.74 14.45 -2.91
N ILE A 75 -0.56 13.93 -1.69
CA ILE A 75 -1.64 13.35 -0.88
C ILE A 75 -2.52 14.45 -0.24
N GLY A 76 -1.94 15.61 0.05
CA GLY A 76 -2.60 16.70 0.79
C GLY A 76 -2.51 16.56 2.32
N VAL A 77 -1.37 16.10 2.84
CA VAL A 77 -1.11 15.90 4.28
C VAL A 77 0.20 16.54 4.74
N PRO A 78 0.26 17.09 5.97
CA PRO A 78 1.43 17.81 6.46
C PRO A 78 2.58 16.92 6.93
N HIS A 79 2.32 15.63 7.19
CA HIS A 79 3.30 14.72 7.79
C HIS A 79 3.35 13.40 7.02
N VAL A 80 4.53 13.09 6.52
CA VAL A 80 4.88 11.85 5.83
C VAL A 80 6.19 11.35 6.44
N LEU A 81 6.27 10.05 6.72
CA LEU A 81 7.45 9.39 7.26
C LEU A 81 7.74 8.13 6.45
N THR A 82 8.88 8.10 5.77
CA THR A 82 9.31 6.90 5.05
C THR A 82 9.67 5.76 6.01
N THR A 83 9.49 4.54 5.53
CA THR A 83 9.78 3.29 6.23
C THR A 83 10.14 2.19 5.24
N THR A 84 10.57 1.02 5.72
CA THR A 84 11.19 -0.02 4.88
C THR A 84 10.27 -0.71 3.89
N SER A 85 8.95 -0.71 4.14
CA SER A 85 7.94 -1.33 3.27
C SER A 85 6.54 -0.86 3.63
N GLY A 86 5.53 -1.15 2.80
CA GLY A 86 4.12 -0.99 3.18
C GLY A 86 3.76 -1.78 4.45
N SER A 87 4.31 -2.99 4.61
CA SER A 87 4.13 -3.80 5.82
C SER A 87 4.68 -3.12 7.08
N SER A 88 5.86 -2.51 6.98
CA SER A 88 6.43 -1.71 8.07
C SER A 88 5.61 -0.44 8.33
N ALA A 89 4.99 0.14 7.30
CA ALA A 89 4.08 1.27 7.46
C ALA A 89 2.84 0.87 8.27
N ASN A 90 2.20 -0.25 7.93
CA ASN A 90 1.08 -0.81 8.68
C ASN A 90 1.46 -1.15 10.13
N LEU A 91 2.64 -1.74 10.34
CA LEU A 91 3.16 -2.02 11.67
C LEU A 91 3.30 -0.74 12.50
N LEU A 92 3.95 0.29 11.95
CA LEU A 92 4.17 1.57 12.63
C LEU A 92 2.86 2.30 12.90
N ALA A 93 1.92 2.32 11.94
CA ALA A 93 0.62 2.95 12.07
C ALA A 93 -0.16 2.37 13.26
N LEU A 94 -0.30 1.05 13.33
CA LEU A 94 -1.03 0.39 14.41
C LEU A 94 -0.28 0.48 15.73
N THR A 95 1.03 0.21 15.73
CA THR A 95 1.84 0.22 16.96
C THR A 95 1.88 1.62 17.58
N ALA A 96 1.91 2.69 16.79
CA ALA A 96 1.86 4.05 17.30
C ALA A 96 0.62 4.32 18.16
N LEU A 97 -0.52 3.73 17.80
CA LEU A 97 -1.76 3.86 18.56
C LEU A 97 -1.73 3.12 19.91
N THR A 98 -0.70 2.33 20.21
CA THR A 98 -0.47 1.72 21.54
C THR A 98 0.26 2.65 22.51
N SER A 99 0.73 3.82 22.03
CA SER A 99 1.54 4.72 22.86
C SER A 99 0.79 5.17 24.11
N PRO A 100 1.42 5.10 25.31
CA PRO A 100 0.80 5.59 26.54
C PRO A 100 0.54 7.09 26.52
N LYS A 101 1.16 7.84 25.58
CA LYS A 101 0.91 9.27 25.38
C LYS A 101 -0.52 9.56 24.92
N LEU A 102 -1.20 8.57 24.32
CA LEU A 102 -2.59 8.67 23.86
C LEU A 102 -3.63 8.40 24.98
N GLY A 103 -3.16 8.16 26.21
CA GLY A 103 -4.00 8.01 27.40
C GLY A 103 -5.01 6.86 27.28
N GLU A 104 -6.27 7.12 27.62
CA GLU A 104 -7.33 6.10 27.65
C GLU A 104 -7.71 5.53 26.28
N ARG A 105 -7.39 6.24 25.20
CA ARG A 105 -7.66 5.78 23.82
C ARG A 105 -6.49 4.99 23.24
N ALA A 106 -5.38 4.83 23.95
CA ALA A 106 -4.29 3.96 23.53
C ALA A 106 -4.76 2.50 23.42
N LEU A 107 -4.38 1.83 22.34
CA LEU A 107 -4.63 0.42 22.11
C LEU A 107 -3.87 -0.44 23.12
N LYS A 108 -4.56 -1.42 23.70
CA LYS A 108 -4.02 -2.35 24.70
C LYS A 108 -4.21 -3.79 24.23
N PRO A 109 -3.34 -4.72 24.67
CA PRO A 109 -3.56 -6.14 24.41
C PRO A 109 -4.95 -6.60 24.84
N GLY A 110 -5.65 -7.33 23.98
CA GLY A 110 -7.03 -7.76 24.17
C GLY A 110 -8.10 -6.82 23.61
N ASP A 111 -7.75 -5.58 23.24
CA ASP A 111 -8.63 -4.70 22.46
C ASP A 111 -8.84 -5.26 21.05
N GLU A 112 -9.92 -4.82 20.41
CA GLU A 112 -10.40 -5.34 19.13
C GLU A 112 -10.18 -4.33 17.99
N VAL A 113 -9.74 -4.86 16.84
CA VAL A 113 -9.58 -4.12 15.58
C VAL A 113 -10.47 -4.73 14.51
N ILE A 114 -11.43 -3.96 14.01
CA ILE A 114 -12.32 -4.41 12.93
C ILE A 114 -11.58 -4.32 11.60
N THR A 115 -11.68 -5.39 10.81
CA THR A 115 -11.00 -5.55 9.51
C THR A 115 -11.72 -6.60 8.66
N VAL A 116 -11.11 -7.00 7.54
CA VAL A 116 -11.63 -8.04 6.62
C VAL A 116 -10.63 -9.19 6.47
N ALA A 117 -11.15 -10.39 6.19
CA ALA A 117 -10.32 -11.56 5.96
C ALA A 117 -9.87 -11.70 4.49
N ALA A 118 -10.59 -11.08 3.55
CA ALA A 118 -10.19 -10.95 2.15
C ALA A 118 -9.23 -9.77 1.97
N GLY A 119 -7.94 -10.01 2.16
CA GLY A 119 -6.93 -8.95 2.06
C GLY A 119 -5.49 -9.45 2.11
N PHE A 120 -4.57 -8.53 2.37
CA PHE A 120 -3.15 -8.83 2.50
C PHE A 120 -2.77 -9.07 3.98
N PRO A 121 -1.91 -10.06 4.29
CA PRO A 121 -1.63 -10.45 5.67
C PRO A 121 -1.10 -9.30 6.54
N THR A 122 -0.25 -8.43 6.00
CA THR A 122 0.38 -7.35 6.79
C THR A 122 -0.52 -6.14 7.01
N THR A 123 -1.77 -6.15 6.51
CA THR A 123 -2.82 -5.25 6.99
C THR A 123 -3.32 -5.67 8.37
N VAL A 124 -3.36 -6.99 8.66
CA VAL A 124 -3.93 -7.54 9.90
C VAL A 124 -2.86 -7.94 10.92
N ASN A 125 -1.71 -8.42 10.46
CA ASN A 125 -0.62 -8.89 11.33
C ASN A 125 -0.19 -7.88 12.43
N PRO A 126 -0.13 -6.55 12.19
CA PRO A 126 0.19 -5.58 13.24
C PRO A 126 -0.72 -5.65 14.46
N ALA A 127 -2.02 -5.89 14.28
CA ALA A 127 -2.97 -6.04 15.38
C ALA A 127 -2.58 -7.26 16.24
N ILE A 128 -2.36 -8.41 15.60
CA ILE A 128 -1.96 -9.66 16.26
C ILE A 128 -0.62 -9.49 16.99
N GLN A 129 0.36 -8.86 16.34
CA GLN A 129 1.71 -8.64 16.89
C GLN A 129 1.72 -7.74 18.12
N ASN A 130 0.76 -6.82 18.23
CA ASN A 130 0.58 -5.96 19.41
C ASN A 130 -0.37 -6.57 20.46
N GLY A 131 -0.81 -7.82 20.27
CA GLY A 131 -1.69 -8.54 21.20
C GLY A 131 -3.16 -8.13 21.13
N LEU A 132 -3.57 -7.43 20.08
CA LEU A 132 -4.97 -7.10 19.80
C LEU A 132 -5.67 -8.27 19.09
N ILE A 133 -6.99 -8.22 19.05
CA ILE A 133 -7.85 -9.25 18.48
C ILE A 133 -8.47 -8.74 17.17
N PRO A 134 -8.11 -9.28 15.99
CA PRO A 134 -8.79 -8.98 14.74
C PRO A 134 -10.26 -9.43 14.80
N VAL A 135 -11.15 -8.58 14.31
CA VAL A 135 -12.58 -8.87 14.16
C VAL A 135 -12.95 -8.74 12.70
N PHE A 136 -13.30 -9.85 12.08
CA PHE A 136 -13.61 -9.91 10.66
C PHE A 136 -15.10 -9.76 10.40
N VAL A 137 -15.42 -8.97 9.39
CA VAL A 137 -16.70 -8.99 8.69
C VAL A 137 -16.44 -9.29 7.21
N ASP A 138 -17.50 -9.65 6.48
CA ASP A 138 -17.38 -10.01 5.07
C ASP A 138 -17.14 -8.81 4.15
N VAL A 139 -16.87 -9.12 2.89
CA VAL A 139 -16.66 -8.16 1.81
C VAL A 139 -17.78 -8.21 0.78
N ASP A 140 -17.83 -7.21 -0.09
CA ASP A 140 -18.74 -7.12 -1.23
C ASP A 140 -18.05 -7.52 -2.54
N ILE A 141 -18.82 -8.06 -3.49
CA ILE A 141 -18.39 -8.38 -4.86
C ILE A 141 -19.37 -7.66 -5.80
N PRO A 142 -18.91 -6.94 -6.84
CA PRO A 142 -17.55 -6.96 -7.40
C PRO A 142 -16.68 -5.74 -7.02
N THR A 143 -16.93 -5.12 -5.87
CA THR A 143 -16.05 -4.05 -5.35
C THR A 143 -14.81 -4.58 -4.63
N TYR A 144 -14.89 -5.80 -4.07
CA TYR A 144 -13.85 -6.51 -3.31
C TYR A 144 -13.40 -5.80 -2.02
N ASN A 145 -14.21 -4.85 -1.52
CA ASN A 145 -13.97 -4.14 -0.28
C ASN A 145 -14.96 -4.58 0.80
N ILE A 146 -14.70 -4.19 2.05
CA ILE A 146 -15.60 -4.47 3.19
C ILE A 146 -17.06 -4.17 2.88
N ASP A 147 -17.98 -5.07 3.26
CA ASP A 147 -19.40 -4.72 3.35
C ASP A 147 -19.57 -3.83 4.59
N ALA A 148 -19.61 -2.52 4.36
CA ALA A 148 -19.64 -1.53 5.42
C ALA A 148 -20.89 -1.65 6.32
N SER A 149 -21.99 -2.25 5.83
CA SER A 149 -23.21 -2.46 6.61
C SER A 149 -23.01 -3.44 7.78
N LEU A 150 -22.02 -4.33 7.68
CA LEU A 150 -21.71 -5.33 8.70
C LEU A 150 -20.86 -4.80 9.86
N ILE A 151 -20.19 -3.66 9.67
CA ILE A 151 -19.21 -3.12 10.63
C ILE A 151 -19.87 -2.81 11.97
N GLU A 152 -21.04 -2.17 11.97
CA GLU A 152 -21.67 -1.68 13.20
C GLU A 152 -22.05 -2.83 14.15
N ALA A 153 -22.43 -3.99 13.60
CA ALA A 153 -22.69 -5.20 14.37
C ALA A 153 -21.42 -5.86 14.94
N ALA A 154 -20.24 -5.55 14.38
CA ALA A 154 -18.97 -6.06 14.86
C ALA A 154 -18.40 -5.29 16.05
N VAL A 155 -18.91 -4.08 16.31
CA VAL A 155 -18.48 -3.21 17.39
C VAL A 155 -18.90 -3.77 18.75
N THR A 156 -17.96 -3.79 19.69
CA THR A 156 -18.15 -4.16 21.10
C THR A 156 -17.52 -3.12 22.02
N GLU A 157 -17.66 -3.31 23.33
CA GLU A 157 -16.95 -2.54 24.36
C GLU A 157 -15.41 -2.59 24.23
N LYS A 158 -14.87 -3.61 23.54
CA LYS A 158 -13.42 -3.77 23.31
C LYS A 158 -12.96 -3.20 21.98
N SER A 159 -13.88 -2.81 21.10
CA SER A 159 -13.52 -2.22 19.81
C SER A 159 -12.85 -0.88 20.02
N LYS A 160 -11.66 -0.72 19.43
CA LYS A 160 -10.87 0.51 19.54
C LYS A 160 -10.41 1.07 18.20
N ALA A 161 -10.35 0.25 17.16
CA ALA A 161 -9.91 0.69 15.86
C ALA A 161 -10.59 -0.07 14.71
N ILE A 162 -10.59 0.57 13.55
CA ILE A 162 -10.85 -0.01 12.25
C ILE A 162 -9.56 0.13 11.44
N MET A 163 -9.06 -0.97 10.87
CA MET A 163 -7.89 -0.96 9.99
C MET A 163 -8.18 -1.81 8.76
N ILE A 164 -8.35 -1.15 7.61
CA ILE A 164 -8.81 -1.77 6.36
C ILE A 164 -8.01 -1.19 5.19
N ALA A 165 -7.74 -2.03 4.19
CA ALA A 165 -7.11 -1.60 2.95
C ALA A 165 -8.15 -1.22 1.87
N HIS A 166 -7.81 -0.21 1.06
CA HIS A 166 -8.54 0.09 -0.18
C HIS A 166 -8.13 -0.92 -1.25
N THR A 167 -8.82 -2.06 -1.27
CA THR A 167 -8.38 -3.27 -1.95
C THR A 167 -8.19 -3.04 -3.45
N LEU A 168 -6.98 -3.36 -3.95
CA LEU A 168 -6.58 -3.17 -5.35
C LEU A 168 -6.80 -1.76 -5.90
N GLY A 169 -6.75 -0.74 -5.04
CA GLY A 169 -6.96 0.66 -5.40
C GLY A 169 -8.42 1.09 -5.43
N ASN A 170 -9.37 0.16 -5.28
CA ASN A 170 -10.77 0.50 -5.13
C ASN A 170 -11.04 0.97 -3.70
N ALA A 171 -11.69 2.11 -3.52
CA ALA A 171 -11.94 2.63 -2.18
C ALA A 171 -13.04 1.83 -1.49
N PHE A 172 -12.90 1.46 -0.21
CA PHE A 172 -14.06 1.01 0.57
C PHE A 172 -15.04 2.17 0.82
N ASN A 173 -16.27 1.86 1.26
CA ASN A 173 -17.30 2.87 1.57
C ASN A 173 -16.89 3.74 2.77
N LEU A 174 -16.15 4.81 2.48
CA LEU A 174 -15.61 5.71 3.48
C LEU A 174 -16.70 6.48 4.22
N SER A 175 -17.82 6.80 3.57
CA SER A 175 -18.93 7.50 4.23
C SER A 175 -19.44 6.72 5.44
N GLU A 176 -19.66 5.41 5.28
CA GLU A 176 -20.19 4.56 6.35
C GLU A 176 -19.11 4.19 7.38
N VAL A 177 -17.89 3.84 6.93
CA VAL A 177 -16.77 3.56 7.84
C VAL A 177 -16.47 4.76 8.74
N ARG A 178 -16.46 5.97 8.18
CA ARG A 178 -16.24 7.20 8.96
C ARG A 178 -17.38 7.47 9.93
N ARG A 179 -18.64 7.32 9.50
CA ARG A 179 -19.81 7.45 10.39
C ARG A 179 -19.68 6.55 11.62
N ILE A 180 -19.30 5.28 11.43
CA ILE A 180 -19.16 4.31 12.52
C ILE A 180 -17.95 4.65 13.39
N ALA A 181 -16.80 4.93 12.79
CA ALA A 181 -15.60 5.31 13.54
C ALA A 181 -15.85 6.53 14.45
N ASP A 182 -16.52 7.56 13.93
CA ASP A 182 -16.85 8.77 14.68
C ASP A 182 -17.89 8.48 15.78
N LYS A 183 -18.93 7.68 15.49
CA LYS A 183 -19.99 7.30 16.46
C LYS A 183 -19.43 6.60 17.70
N TYR A 184 -18.47 5.70 17.52
CA TYR A 184 -17.90 4.89 18.59
C TYR A 184 -16.51 5.37 19.05
N ASN A 185 -16.05 6.52 18.54
CA ASN A 185 -14.72 7.07 18.82
C ASN A 185 -13.58 6.07 18.56
N LEU A 186 -13.69 5.29 17.48
CA LEU A 186 -12.68 4.32 17.04
C LEU A 186 -11.58 5.02 16.24
N TRP A 187 -10.34 4.57 16.40
CA TRP A 187 -9.27 4.96 15.48
C TRP A 187 -9.57 4.40 14.08
N LEU A 188 -9.20 5.13 13.03
CA LEU A 188 -9.24 4.65 11.66
C LEU A 188 -7.84 4.68 11.04
N ILE A 189 -7.36 3.51 10.64
CA ILE A 189 -6.17 3.37 9.80
C ILE A 189 -6.61 2.99 8.39
N GLU A 190 -6.26 3.82 7.42
CA GLU A 190 -6.45 3.56 6.00
C GLU A 190 -5.19 2.93 5.42
N ASP A 191 -5.25 1.65 5.05
CA ASP A 191 -4.18 1.01 4.30
C ASP A 191 -4.33 1.33 2.80
N CYS A 192 -3.51 2.26 2.33
CA CYS A 192 -3.49 2.72 0.95
C CYS A 192 -2.31 2.15 0.17
N CYS A 193 -1.72 1.02 0.61
CA CYS A 193 -0.60 0.39 -0.09
C CYS A 193 -0.87 0.27 -1.59
N ASP A 194 -2.07 -0.20 -1.95
CA ASP A 194 -2.50 -0.40 -3.33
C ASP A 194 -3.35 0.75 -3.90
N ALA A 195 -3.42 1.93 -3.26
CA ALA A 195 -4.43 2.95 -3.59
C ALA A 195 -3.87 4.37 -3.73
N LEU A 196 -2.58 4.52 -4.05
CA LEU A 196 -2.00 5.84 -4.27
C LEU A 196 -2.68 6.54 -5.47
N GLY A 197 -3.26 7.71 -5.22
CA GLY A 197 -4.00 8.49 -6.22
C GLY A 197 -5.49 8.16 -6.32
N THR A 198 -6.01 7.22 -5.54
CA THR A 198 -7.46 6.97 -5.43
C THR A 198 -8.13 8.12 -4.67
N THR A 199 -9.30 8.54 -5.13
CA THR A 199 -10.12 9.52 -4.40
C THR A 199 -11.50 8.97 -4.08
N TYR A 200 -12.12 9.51 -3.03
CA TYR A 200 -13.50 9.25 -2.63
C TYR A 200 -14.16 10.60 -2.35
N GLU A 201 -15.31 10.87 -2.98
CA GLU A 201 -15.97 12.19 -2.93
C GLU A 201 -15.00 13.37 -3.24
N GLY A 202 -14.03 13.13 -4.13
CA GLY A 202 -13.01 14.12 -4.55
C GLY A 202 -11.84 14.33 -3.58
N GLN A 203 -11.82 13.64 -2.43
CA GLN A 203 -10.73 13.70 -1.46
C GLN A 203 -9.84 12.45 -1.57
N MET A 204 -8.51 12.63 -1.50
CA MET A 204 -7.53 11.54 -1.56
C MET A 204 -7.74 10.54 -0.41
N VAL A 205 -7.77 9.24 -0.71
CA VAL A 205 -7.83 8.20 0.33
C VAL A 205 -6.56 8.19 1.17
N GLY A 206 -6.68 7.71 2.41
CA GLY A 206 -5.61 7.84 3.41
C GLY A 206 -5.65 9.15 4.21
N THR A 207 -6.57 10.05 3.85
CA THR A 207 -6.73 11.36 4.52
C THR A 207 -8.05 11.49 5.29
N PHE A 208 -8.85 10.42 5.35
CA PHE A 208 -10.10 10.36 6.09
C PHE A 208 -9.88 9.84 7.51
N GLY A 209 -8.98 8.87 7.69
CA GLY A 209 -8.61 8.32 8.98
C GLY A 209 -7.55 9.14 9.72
N ASP A 210 -7.08 8.57 10.81
CA ASP A 210 -6.06 9.16 11.67
C ASP A 210 -4.65 8.95 11.11
N ILE A 211 -4.42 7.80 10.47
CA ILE A 211 -3.14 7.41 9.86
C ILE A 211 -3.40 6.69 8.54
N GLY A 212 -2.68 7.09 7.50
CA GLY A 212 -2.63 6.40 6.21
C GLY A 212 -1.27 5.71 6.00
N THR A 213 -1.26 4.64 5.21
CA THR A 213 -0.04 3.91 4.84
C THR A 213 0.04 3.67 3.34
N VAL A 214 1.25 3.62 2.79
CA VAL A 214 1.47 3.32 1.35
C VAL A 214 2.75 2.51 1.15
N SER A 215 2.79 1.71 0.09
CA SER A 215 3.88 0.80 -0.26
C SER A 215 4.58 1.23 -1.55
N PHE A 216 5.89 1.01 -1.63
CA PHE A 216 6.75 1.29 -2.78
C PHE A 216 7.48 0.03 -3.28
N TYR A 217 6.94 -1.15 -3.01
CA TYR A 217 7.39 -2.40 -3.64
C TYR A 217 7.09 -2.38 -5.15
N PRO A 218 7.84 -3.06 -6.04
CA PRO A 218 7.81 -2.83 -7.49
C PRO A 218 6.48 -3.14 -8.21
N ALA A 219 5.53 -3.77 -7.52
CA ALA A 219 4.19 -3.99 -8.05
C ALA A 219 3.28 -2.75 -7.98
N HIS A 220 3.58 -1.80 -7.08
CA HIS A 220 2.71 -0.67 -6.74
C HIS A 220 2.83 0.50 -7.72
N HIS A 221 2.06 1.57 -7.48
CA HIS A 221 1.97 2.75 -8.33
C HIS A 221 3.32 3.41 -8.58
N ILE A 222 4.15 3.50 -7.55
CA ILE A 222 5.54 3.95 -7.61
C ILE A 222 6.42 2.99 -6.83
N THR A 223 7.75 3.05 -7.03
CA THR A 223 8.67 2.13 -6.36
C THR A 223 9.95 2.77 -5.84
N MET A 224 10.52 2.14 -4.82
CA MET A 224 11.89 2.34 -4.33
C MET A 224 12.71 1.04 -4.37
N GLY A 225 12.24 0.02 -5.09
CA GLY A 225 12.66 -1.37 -4.88
C GLY A 225 11.99 -1.94 -3.62
N GLU A 226 12.39 -1.47 -2.44
CA GLU A 226 11.70 -1.72 -1.18
C GLU A 226 11.46 -0.38 -0.49
N GLY A 227 10.27 -0.15 0.04
CA GLY A 227 9.94 1.09 0.73
C GLY A 227 8.45 1.21 1.03
N GLY A 228 8.12 2.15 1.91
CA GLY A 228 6.75 2.57 2.19
C GLY A 228 6.76 3.90 2.93
N ALA A 229 5.57 4.42 3.23
CA ALA A 229 5.42 5.59 4.06
C ALA A 229 4.20 5.49 4.97
N VAL A 230 4.32 6.09 6.15
CA VAL A 230 3.19 6.39 7.05
C VAL A 230 2.92 7.87 6.96
N PHE A 231 1.66 8.27 6.87
CA PHE A 231 1.29 9.68 6.78
C PHE A 231 0.07 10.00 7.65
N THR A 232 0.00 11.24 8.13
CA THR A 232 -1.04 11.68 9.07
C THR A 232 -1.19 13.20 9.05
N LYS A 233 -2.36 13.69 9.51
CA LYS A 233 -2.59 15.11 9.77
C LYS A 233 -2.16 15.52 11.19
N SER A 234 -1.97 14.57 12.10
CA SER A 234 -1.67 14.85 13.51
C SER A 234 -0.17 14.96 13.78
N GLY A 235 0.26 16.13 14.27
CA GLY A 235 1.63 16.34 14.73
C GLY A 235 2.00 15.52 15.97
N GLU A 236 1.02 15.10 16.77
CA GLU A 236 1.23 14.19 17.90
C GLU A 236 1.52 12.76 17.40
N LEU A 237 0.66 12.23 16.52
CA LEU A 237 0.86 10.90 15.93
C LEU A 237 2.17 10.83 15.15
N LYS A 238 2.52 11.87 14.38
CA LYS A 238 3.81 11.98 13.68
C LYS A 238 4.98 11.70 14.62
N LYS A 239 5.03 12.35 15.79
CA LYS A 239 6.14 12.20 16.75
C LYS A 239 6.18 10.80 17.36
N ILE A 240 5.02 10.20 17.63
CA ILE A 240 4.93 8.84 18.15
C ILE A 240 5.42 7.83 17.10
N ILE A 241 4.93 7.94 15.87
CA ILE A 241 5.33 7.09 14.74
C ILE A 241 6.85 7.17 14.51
N GLU A 242 7.40 8.38 14.46
CA GLU A 242 8.83 8.61 14.28
C GLU A 242 9.65 8.00 15.42
N SER A 243 9.19 8.13 16.67
CA SER A 243 9.85 7.50 17.81
C SER A 243 9.88 5.97 17.67
N PHE A 244 8.75 5.32 17.38
CA PHE A 244 8.71 3.86 17.13
C PHE A 244 9.60 3.44 15.95
N ARG A 245 9.69 4.24 14.88
CA ARG A 245 10.59 3.98 13.75
C ARG A 245 12.07 4.12 14.11
N ASP A 246 12.39 5.02 15.04
CA ASP A 246 13.75 5.43 15.39
C ASP A 246 14.19 4.94 16.77
N TRP A 247 14.25 3.62 16.92
CA TRP A 247 14.70 2.91 18.12
C TRP A 247 13.85 3.14 19.37
N GLY A 248 12.71 3.80 19.26
CA GLY A 248 11.89 4.19 20.40
C GLY A 248 12.44 5.40 21.15
N ARG A 249 13.42 6.11 20.56
CA ARG A 249 14.08 7.25 21.20
C ARG A 249 13.10 8.42 21.34
N ASP A 250 13.20 9.16 22.45
CA ASP A 250 12.36 10.34 22.71
C ASP A 250 12.81 11.56 21.89
N CYS A 251 14.07 11.56 21.47
CA CYS A 251 14.67 12.60 20.65
C CYS A 251 14.23 12.51 19.17
N TYR A 252 13.89 13.65 18.57
CA TYR A 252 13.46 13.76 17.17
C TYR A 252 14.51 14.43 16.26
N CYS A 253 15.80 14.35 16.63
CA CYS A 253 16.88 14.87 15.77
C CYS A 253 16.97 14.07 14.47
N ALA A 254 17.05 14.78 13.34
CA ALA A 254 17.38 14.19 12.04
C ALA A 254 18.77 13.49 12.08
N PRO A 255 19.03 12.51 11.19
CA PRO A 255 20.36 11.90 11.06
C PRO A 255 21.45 12.97 10.91
N GLY A 256 22.58 12.80 11.62
CA GLY A 256 23.67 13.77 11.63
C GLY A 256 23.43 15.04 12.46
N CYS A 257 22.22 15.29 12.96
CA CYS A 257 21.90 16.44 13.82
C CYS A 257 21.90 16.07 15.31
N ASP A 258 22.15 17.06 16.17
CA ASP A 258 22.14 16.95 17.62
C ASP A 258 21.34 18.09 18.25
N ASN A 259 20.74 17.83 19.42
CA ASN A 259 20.12 18.85 20.27
C ASN A 259 19.05 19.73 19.60
N THR A 260 18.29 19.20 18.63
CA THR A 260 17.17 19.91 17.97
C THR A 260 16.14 20.43 18.99
N CYS A 261 15.99 19.75 20.14
CA CYS A 261 15.09 20.16 21.21
C CYS A 261 15.65 21.24 22.15
N GLY A 262 16.94 21.57 22.07
CA GLY A 262 17.64 22.46 23.01
C GLY A 262 17.82 21.90 24.42
N LYS A 263 17.47 20.63 24.66
CA LYS A 263 17.41 19.99 25.99
C LYS A 263 18.26 18.72 26.11
N ARG A 264 19.24 18.49 25.22
CA ARG A 264 20.03 17.23 25.17
C ARG A 264 20.55 16.75 26.52
N PHE A 265 21.08 17.65 27.35
CA PHE A 265 21.56 17.36 28.71
C PHE A 265 20.81 18.17 29.78
N GLY A 266 19.68 18.79 29.42
CA GLY A 266 18.99 19.79 30.24
C GLY A 266 17.85 19.24 31.11
N GLN A 267 17.63 17.93 31.11
CA GLN A 267 16.47 17.31 31.74
C GLN A 267 16.82 15.96 32.38
N GLN A 268 15.99 15.53 33.33
CA GLN A 268 15.96 14.17 33.86
C GLN A 268 14.65 13.52 33.42
N LEU A 269 14.74 12.34 32.82
CA LEU A 269 13.59 11.58 32.32
C LEU A 269 13.55 10.21 33.00
N GLY A 270 12.40 9.84 33.58
CA GLY A 270 12.28 8.63 34.39
C GLY A 270 13.27 8.62 35.56
N SER A 271 13.90 7.47 35.80
CA SER A 271 14.93 7.28 36.84
C SER A 271 16.36 7.39 36.31
N LEU A 272 16.57 7.86 35.06
CA LEU A 272 17.90 8.12 34.52
C LEU A 272 18.60 9.23 35.32
N PRO A 273 19.94 9.29 35.33
CA PRO A 273 20.65 10.39 36.00
C PRO A 273 20.36 11.74 35.33
N GLN A 274 20.41 12.82 36.12
CA GLN A 274 20.28 14.19 35.61
C GLN A 274 21.31 14.43 34.48
N GLY A 275 20.85 14.96 33.35
CA GLY A 275 21.71 15.26 32.21
C GLY A 275 22.09 14.07 31.34
N TYR A 276 21.42 12.92 31.47
CA TYR A 276 21.56 11.82 30.53
C TYR A 276 21.20 12.27 29.10
N ASP A 277 21.98 11.81 28.11
CA ASP A 277 21.84 12.27 26.71
C ASP A 277 20.45 11.93 26.15
N HIS A 278 19.70 12.95 25.75
CA HIS A 278 18.37 12.78 25.16
C HIS A 278 18.38 11.87 23.92
N LYS A 279 19.49 11.79 23.17
CA LYS A 279 19.62 10.85 22.04
C LYS A 279 19.54 9.39 22.46
N TYR A 280 19.87 9.08 23.72
CA TYR A 280 19.86 7.74 24.30
C TYR A 280 18.79 7.56 25.38
N THR A 281 17.78 8.44 25.38
CA THR A 281 16.57 8.23 26.18
C THR A 281 15.48 7.65 25.29
N TYR A 282 14.87 6.55 25.73
CA TYR A 282 13.87 5.81 24.96
C TYR A 282 12.50 5.90 25.66
N SER A 283 11.48 6.39 24.95
CA SER A 283 10.12 6.57 25.46
C SER A 283 9.11 5.57 24.90
N HIS A 284 9.50 4.78 23.90
CA HIS A 284 8.67 3.73 23.30
C HIS A 284 9.48 2.43 23.10
N LEU A 285 8.77 1.31 22.97
CA LEU A 285 9.36 0.04 22.54
C LEU A 285 9.49 0.04 21.01
N GLY A 286 10.53 0.71 20.50
CA GLY A 286 10.69 0.96 19.07
C GLY A 286 11.47 -0.11 18.30
N TYR A 287 11.63 0.19 17.02
CA TYR A 287 12.28 -0.61 15.98
C TYR A 287 13.37 0.21 15.29
N ASN A 288 13.98 -0.33 14.22
CA ASN A 288 14.76 0.50 13.28
C ASN A 288 14.25 0.25 11.87
N LEU A 289 13.26 1.03 11.46
CA LEU A 289 12.54 0.84 10.20
C LEU A 289 12.73 2.05 9.26
N LYS A 290 13.94 2.62 9.24
CA LYS A 290 14.32 3.68 8.29
C LYS A 290 14.83 3.10 6.98
N ILE A 291 14.78 3.91 5.93
CA ILE A 291 15.36 3.61 4.61
C ILE A 291 16.69 4.33 4.39
N THR A 292 17.27 4.13 3.20
CA THR A 292 18.42 4.88 2.69
C THR A 292 17.98 6.05 1.82
N ASP A 293 18.87 7.03 1.61
CA ASP A 293 18.60 8.13 0.66
C ASP A 293 18.57 7.64 -0.79
N MET A 294 19.21 6.50 -1.10
CA MET A 294 19.16 5.89 -2.43
C MET A 294 17.76 5.39 -2.77
N GLN A 295 17.07 4.77 -1.81
CA GLN A 295 15.65 4.39 -1.95
C GLN A 295 14.79 5.63 -2.16
N ALA A 296 14.97 6.66 -1.32
CA ALA A 296 14.23 7.91 -1.44
C ALA A 296 14.44 8.61 -2.78
N ALA A 297 15.67 8.58 -3.32
CA ALA A 297 16.00 9.15 -4.62
C ALA A 297 15.25 8.46 -5.77
N CYS A 298 15.13 7.13 -5.74
CA CYS A 298 14.31 6.40 -6.71
C CYS A 298 12.83 6.80 -6.60
N GLY A 299 12.28 6.87 -5.39
CA GLY A 299 10.90 7.29 -5.18
C GLY A 299 10.64 8.74 -5.60
N LEU A 300 11.61 9.64 -5.42
CA LEU A 300 11.48 11.05 -5.78
C LEU A 300 11.33 11.24 -7.29
N ALA A 301 12.10 10.48 -8.08
CA ALA A 301 11.94 10.43 -9.52
C ALA A 301 10.55 9.90 -9.91
N GLN A 302 10.11 8.79 -9.30
CA GLN A 302 8.79 8.22 -9.58
C GLN A 302 7.63 9.17 -9.27
N LEU A 303 7.76 10.04 -8.24
CA LEU A 303 6.76 11.07 -7.93
C LEU A 303 6.61 12.13 -9.01
N GLU A 304 7.55 12.27 -9.95
CA GLU A 304 7.36 13.13 -11.14
C GLU A 304 6.35 12.53 -12.12
N ARG A 305 6.07 11.22 -12.03
CA ARG A 305 5.21 10.46 -12.95
C ARG A 305 3.98 9.86 -12.29
N VAL A 306 3.73 10.15 -11.01
CA VAL A 306 2.62 9.54 -10.26
C VAL A 306 1.27 9.86 -10.89
N GLU A 307 1.06 11.09 -11.36
CA GLU A 307 -0.18 11.50 -12.04
C GLU A 307 -0.36 10.77 -13.38
N GLU A 308 0.69 10.70 -14.20
CA GLU A 308 0.73 9.91 -15.45
C GLU A 308 0.34 8.45 -15.19
N PHE A 309 0.90 7.83 -14.14
CA PHE A 309 0.59 6.43 -13.80
C PHE A 309 -0.84 6.22 -13.33
N VAL A 310 -1.40 7.16 -12.56
CA VAL A 310 -2.80 7.11 -12.12
C VAL A 310 -3.73 7.18 -13.33
N GLU A 311 -3.48 8.12 -14.25
CA GLU A 311 -4.27 8.27 -15.48
C GLU A 311 -4.19 7.03 -16.37
N GLN A 312 -2.98 6.50 -16.59
CA GLN A 312 -2.79 5.32 -17.43
C GLN A 312 -3.48 4.07 -16.86
N ARG A 313 -3.45 3.88 -15.53
CA ARG A 313 -4.15 2.76 -14.85
C ARG A 313 -5.66 2.86 -15.06
N LYS A 314 -6.24 4.05 -14.93
CA LYS A 314 -7.67 4.29 -15.17
C LYS A 314 -8.06 4.07 -16.63
N ALA A 315 -7.22 4.52 -17.57
CA ALA A 315 -7.42 4.29 -19.00
C ALA A 315 -7.40 2.79 -19.35
N ASN A 316 -6.37 2.07 -18.89
CA ASN A 316 -6.22 0.63 -19.10
C ASN A 316 -7.38 -0.17 -18.47
N PHE A 317 -7.81 0.20 -17.26
CA PHE A 317 -8.96 -0.41 -16.61
C PHE A 317 -10.23 -0.26 -17.45
N SER A 318 -10.51 0.96 -17.91
CA SER A 318 -11.73 1.26 -18.67
C SER A 318 -11.73 0.51 -20.01
N TYR A 319 -10.57 0.48 -20.69
CA TYR A 319 -10.38 -0.23 -21.94
C TYR A 319 -10.60 -1.74 -21.78
N LEU A 320 -9.93 -2.35 -20.79
CA LEU A 320 -10.02 -3.79 -20.54
C LEU A 320 -11.44 -4.20 -20.08
N LYS A 321 -12.08 -3.40 -19.22
CA LYS A 321 -13.47 -3.63 -18.80
C LYS A 321 -14.43 -3.62 -19.99
N GLN A 322 -14.23 -2.71 -20.93
CA GLN A 322 -15.02 -2.64 -22.16
C GLN A 322 -14.77 -3.84 -23.06
N GLY A 323 -13.51 -4.25 -23.24
CA GLY A 323 -13.14 -5.41 -24.05
C GLY A 323 -13.68 -6.73 -23.51
N LEU A 324 -13.72 -6.90 -22.19
CA LEU A 324 -14.21 -8.12 -21.54
C LEU A 324 -15.74 -8.19 -21.37
N GLN A 325 -16.51 -7.21 -21.87
CA GLN A 325 -17.98 -7.25 -21.79
C GLN A 325 -18.57 -8.50 -22.46
N SER A 326 -17.94 -9.00 -23.53
CA SER A 326 -18.33 -10.24 -24.22
C SER A 326 -18.30 -11.48 -23.31
N CYS A 327 -17.48 -11.45 -22.25
CA CYS A 327 -17.27 -12.58 -21.34
C CYS A 327 -18.16 -12.55 -20.08
N THR A 328 -19.08 -11.59 -19.96
CA THR A 328 -19.89 -11.38 -18.74
C THR A 328 -20.88 -12.50 -18.44
N GLU A 329 -21.16 -13.39 -19.39
CA GLU A 329 -21.89 -14.64 -19.11
C GLU A 329 -21.13 -15.54 -18.12
N PHE A 330 -19.79 -15.53 -18.20
CA PHE A 330 -18.91 -16.39 -17.41
C PHE A 330 -18.19 -15.65 -16.27
N LEU A 331 -18.04 -14.34 -16.38
CA LEU A 331 -17.25 -13.51 -15.47
C LEU A 331 -18.08 -12.42 -14.80
N GLU A 332 -17.77 -12.13 -13.54
CA GLU A 332 -18.15 -10.89 -12.86
C GLU A 332 -16.99 -9.90 -12.96
N LEU A 333 -17.24 -8.78 -13.65
CA LEU A 333 -16.26 -7.73 -13.90
C LEU A 333 -16.23 -6.70 -12.75
N PRO A 334 -15.09 -6.06 -12.50
CA PRO A 334 -14.91 -5.18 -11.34
C PRO A 334 -15.73 -3.90 -11.43
N GLU A 335 -16.21 -3.41 -10.28
CA GLU A 335 -16.91 -2.13 -10.16
C GLU A 335 -16.22 -1.21 -9.17
N ALA A 336 -16.09 0.07 -9.55
CA ALA A 336 -15.65 1.10 -8.62
C ALA A 336 -16.72 1.28 -7.54
N THR A 337 -16.29 1.44 -6.30
CA THR A 337 -17.22 1.77 -5.21
C THR A 337 -17.91 3.10 -5.52
N GLU A 338 -19.18 3.22 -5.15
CA GLU A 338 -19.95 4.44 -5.35
C GLU A 338 -19.21 5.68 -4.81
N LYS A 339 -19.27 6.78 -5.57
CA LYS A 339 -18.62 8.06 -5.25
C LYS A 339 -17.08 8.04 -5.20
N SER A 340 -16.46 6.95 -5.64
CA SER A 340 -15.00 6.85 -5.73
C SER A 340 -14.49 7.03 -7.16
N ASP A 341 -13.24 7.47 -7.26
CA ASP A 341 -12.45 7.49 -8.49
C ASP A 341 -11.15 6.70 -8.24
N PRO A 342 -11.19 5.37 -8.43
CA PRO A 342 -10.09 4.48 -8.08
C PRO A 342 -8.90 4.56 -9.04
N SER A 343 -7.72 4.71 -8.45
CA SER A 343 -6.42 4.48 -9.08
C SER A 343 -6.11 2.98 -9.00
N TRP A 344 -6.68 2.20 -9.93
CA TRP A 344 -6.62 0.74 -9.91
C TRP A 344 -5.19 0.18 -9.84
N PHE A 345 -4.95 -0.69 -8.88
CA PHE A 345 -3.70 -1.45 -8.77
C PHE A 345 -3.65 -2.60 -9.78
N GLY A 346 -4.76 -3.32 -9.91
CA GLY A 346 -4.97 -4.44 -10.81
C GLY A 346 -6.44 -4.58 -11.20
N PHE A 347 -6.76 -5.55 -12.05
CA PHE A 347 -8.12 -5.77 -12.57
C PHE A 347 -8.70 -7.07 -12.00
N PRO A 348 -9.50 -7.02 -10.91
CA PRO A 348 -10.04 -8.21 -10.27
C PRO A 348 -11.25 -8.76 -11.02
N ILE A 349 -11.28 -10.08 -11.19
CA ILE A 349 -12.29 -10.84 -11.92
C ILE A 349 -12.72 -12.00 -11.04
N THR A 350 -14.03 -12.22 -10.95
CA THR A 350 -14.58 -13.43 -10.31
C THR A 350 -15.18 -14.32 -11.39
N LEU A 351 -14.68 -15.55 -11.49
CA LEU A 351 -15.24 -16.57 -12.37
C LEU A 351 -16.57 -17.07 -11.77
N LYS A 352 -17.65 -17.04 -12.53
CA LYS A 352 -18.94 -17.56 -12.05
C LYS A 352 -18.88 -19.07 -11.90
N GLU A 353 -19.43 -19.58 -10.81
CA GLU A 353 -19.51 -21.01 -10.52
C GLU A 353 -20.36 -21.76 -11.57
N THR A 354 -21.26 -21.06 -12.25
CA THR A 354 -22.09 -21.58 -13.34
C THR A 354 -21.37 -21.63 -14.70
N SER A 355 -20.12 -21.18 -14.81
CA SER A 355 -19.37 -21.13 -16.07
C SER A 355 -19.01 -22.51 -16.65
N GLY A 356 -19.14 -23.58 -15.85
CA GLY A 356 -18.82 -24.94 -16.27
C GLY A 356 -17.32 -25.29 -16.25
N VAL A 357 -16.47 -24.34 -15.84
CA VAL A 357 -15.01 -24.48 -15.70
C VAL A 357 -14.57 -24.00 -14.33
N ASN A 358 -13.38 -24.42 -13.88
CA ASN A 358 -12.84 -23.94 -12.61
C ASN A 358 -11.74 -22.88 -12.81
N ARG A 359 -11.51 -22.05 -11.78
CA ARG A 359 -10.50 -20.98 -11.83
C ARG A 359 -9.10 -21.48 -12.17
N VAL A 360 -8.74 -22.69 -11.73
CA VAL A 360 -7.40 -23.26 -11.98
C VAL A 360 -7.19 -23.53 -13.47
N GLU A 361 -8.21 -24.01 -14.19
CA GLU A 361 -8.18 -24.21 -15.64
C GLU A 361 -7.95 -22.89 -16.38
N LEU A 362 -8.74 -21.85 -16.07
CA LEU A 362 -8.59 -20.53 -16.67
C LEU A 362 -7.21 -19.92 -16.37
N VAL A 363 -6.76 -19.98 -15.11
CA VAL A 363 -5.44 -19.43 -14.72
C VAL A 363 -4.30 -20.16 -15.43
N LYS A 364 -4.36 -21.49 -15.58
CA LYS A 364 -3.35 -22.26 -16.33
C LYS A 364 -3.35 -21.90 -17.81
N PHE A 365 -4.52 -21.81 -18.42
CA PHE A 365 -4.66 -21.40 -19.81
C PHE A 365 -4.04 -20.00 -20.05
N LEU A 366 -4.35 -19.04 -19.17
CA LEU A 366 -3.77 -17.70 -19.25
C LEU A 366 -2.24 -17.71 -19.06
N ASP A 367 -1.72 -18.52 -18.13
CA ASP A 367 -0.28 -18.67 -17.91
C ASP A 367 0.46 -19.25 -19.14
N GLU A 368 -0.12 -20.28 -19.76
CA GLU A 368 0.37 -20.85 -21.02
C GLU A 368 0.36 -19.79 -22.15
N ALA A 369 -0.64 -18.92 -22.15
CA ALA A 369 -0.74 -17.76 -23.03
C ALA A 369 0.13 -16.56 -22.60
N LYS A 370 1.04 -16.70 -21.63
CA LYS A 370 1.93 -15.62 -21.13
C LYS A 370 1.21 -14.45 -20.46
N ILE A 371 -0.04 -14.64 -20.04
CA ILE A 371 -0.84 -13.67 -19.28
C ILE A 371 -0.74 -14.02 -17.80
N GLY A 372 0.01 -13.22 -17.05
CA GLY A 372 0.20 -13.46 -15.63
C GLY A 372 -1.04 -13.09 -14.83
N THR A 373 -1.49 -14.00 -13.98
CA THR A 373 -2.60 -13.80 -13.05
C THR A 373 -2.10 -13.84 -11.61
N ARG A 374 -2.88 -13.29 -10.68
CA ARG A 374 -2.67 -13.44 -9.24
C ARG A 374 -4.00 -13.71 -8.57
N LEU A 375 -3.99 -14.53 -7.52
CA LEU A 375 -5.15 -14.62 -6.64
C LEU A 375 -5.29 -13.32 -5.82
N LEU A 376 -6.45 -13.09 -5.22
CA LEU A 376 -6.64 -11.95 -4.32
C LEU A 376 -5.94 -12.18 -2.98
N PHE A 377 -4.62 -12.05 -3.00
CA PHE A 377 -3.72 -12.12 -1.85
C PHE A 377 -3.92 -13.38 -1.00
N ALA A 378 -4.31 -13.23 0.26
CA ALA A 378 -4.55 -14.35 1.16
C ALA A 378 -5.83 -15.13 0.81
N GLY A 379 -6.72 -14.58 -0.02
CA GLY A 379 -8.06 -15.11 -0.28
C GLY A 379 -8.92 -14.98 0.98
N ASN A 380 -8.75 -15.92 1.91
CA ASN A 380 -9.29 -15.85 3.25
C ASN A 380 -8.17 -16.03 4.30
N LEU A 381 -7.82 -14.95 4.99
CA LEU A 381 -6.77 -14.95 6.02
C LEU A 381 -6.97 -16.03 7.09
N ILE A 382 -8.21 -16.25 7.55
CA ILE A 382 -8.48 -17.22 8.62
C ILE A 382 -8.31 -18.68 8.19
N ARG A 383 -8.20 -18.92 6.87
CA ARG A 383 -7.90 -20.25 6.30
C ARG A 383 -6.42 -20.43 5.98
N GLN A 384 -5.59 -19.39 6.13
CA GLN A 384 -4.16 -19.50 5.93
C GLN A 384 -3.51 -20.31 7.06
N PRO A 385 -2.46 -21.11 6.77
CA PRO A 385 -1.85 -21.99 7.78
C PRO A 385 -1.37 -21.27 9.06
N TYR A 386 -0.85 -20.05 8.93
CA TYR A 386 -0.35 -19.29 10.08
C TYR A 386 -1.47 -18.79 11.02
N PHE A 387 -2.72 -18.79 10.56
CA PHE A 387 -3.87 -18.34 11.33
C PHE A 387 -4.40 -19.40 12.32
N ALA A 388 -3.91 -20.65 12.22
CA ALA A 388 -4.43 -21.79 12.98
C ALA A 388 -4.48 -21.58 14.52
N ASN A 389 -3.56 -20.78 15.07
CA ASN A 389 -3.47 -20.48 16.51
C ASN A 389 -3.66 -19.00 16.84
N VAL A 390 -4.13 -18.19 15.88
CA VAL A 390 -4.41 -16.78 16.09
C VAL A 390 -5.76 -16.65 16.79
N LYS A 391 -5.85 -15.78 17.79
CA LYS A 391 -7.12 -15.41 18.41
C LYS A 391 -7.80 -14.31 17.61
N TYR A 392 -9.01 -14.55 17.13
CA TYR A 392 -9.80 -13.59 16.35
C TYR A 392 -11.30 -13.79 16.61
N ARG A 393 -12.13 -12.87 16.11
CA ARG A 393 -13.59 -13.05 15.98
C ARG A 393 -14.02 -12.88 14.53
N VAL A 394 -15.16 -13.50 14.19
CA VAL A 394 -15.90 -13.25 12.95
C VAL A 394 -17.31 -12.87 13.35
N VAL A 395 -17.89 -11.86 12.70
CA VAL A 395 -19.29 -11.47 12.88
C VAL A 395 -20.03 -11.70 11.57
N GLY A 396 -21.06 -12.55 11.63
CA GLY A 396 -21.73 -13.08 10.45
C GLY A 396 -20.95 -14.23 9.81
N GLU A 397 -21.14 -14.40 8.51
CA GLU A 397 -20.46 -15.41 7.68
C GLU A 397 -19.47 -14.72 6.75
N LEU A 398 -18.44 -15.44 6.30
CA LEU A 398 -17.43 -14.95 5.35
C LEU A 398 -17.66 -15.54 3.96
N THR A 399 -18.90 -15.48 3.49
CA THR A 399 -19.36 -16.14 2.25
C THR A 399 -18.64 -15.56 1.02
N ASN A 400 -18.61 -14.24 0.89
CA ASN A 400 -17.96 -13.57 -0.25
C ASN A 400 -16.44 -13.67 -0.15
N THR A 401 -15.89 -13.61 1.06
CA THR A 401 -14.46 -13.87 1.30
C THR A 401 -14.07 -15.29 0.84
N ASP A 402 -14.87 -16.32 1.13
CA ASP A 402 -14.63 -17.68 0.65
C ASP A 402 -14.82 -17.80 -0.86
N ARG A 403 -15.81 -17.11 -1.41
CA ARG A 403 -15.99 -17.01 -2.87
C ARG A 403 -14.75 -16.40 -3.52
N ILE A 404 -14.20 -15.33 -2.95
CA ILE A 404 -12.96 -14.69 -3.40
C ILE A 404 -11.78 -15.66 -3.39
N MET A 405 -11.60 -16.38 -2.27
CA MET A 405 -10.51 -17.36 -2.14
C MET A 405 -10.58 -18.43 -3.23
N ASN A 406 -11.77 -18.83 -3.67
CA ASN A 406 -11.97 -19.93 -4.62
C ASN A 406 -12.09 -19.48 -6.08
N GLN A 407 -12.73 -18.35 -6.35
CA GLN A 407 -13.16 -17.95 -7.69
C GLN A 407 -12.52 -16.66 -8.22
N THR A 408 -11.97 -15.82 -7.34
CA THR A 408 -11.40 -14.53 -7.74
C THR A 408 -9.91 -14.63 -8.05
N PHE A 409 -9.50 -13.88 -9.07
CA PHE A 409 -8.12 -13.58 -9.42
C PHE A 409 -8.06 -12.18 -10.03
N TRP A 410 -6.87 -11.64 -10.27
CA TRP A 410 -6.69 -10.35 -10.93
C TRP A 410 -5.55 -10.40 -11.96
N ILE A 411 -5.65 -9.51 -12.94
CA ILE A 411 -4.70 -9.33 -14.06
C ILE A 411 -4.24 -7.88 -14.15
N GLY A 412 -3.30 -7.62 -15.06
CA GLY A 412 -2.61 -6.35 -15.13
C GLY A 412 -3.33 -5.28 -15.91
N ILE A 413 -3.31 -4.07 -15.35
CA ILE A 413 -3.69 -2.80 -16.01
C ILE A 413 -2.65 -1.69 -15.72
N TYR A 414 -1.46 -2.06 -15.24
CA TYR A 414 -0.43 -1.11 -14.83
C TYR A 414 0.18 -0.35 -16.04
N PRO A 415 0.90 0.76 -15.83
CA PRO A 415 1.35 1.65 -16.90
C PRO A 415 2.29 1.03 -17.95
N GLY A 416 2.88 -0.15 -17.68
CA GLY A 416 3.73 -0.85 -18.64
C GLY A 416 2.97 -1.66 -19.69
N LEU A 417 1.63 -1.67 -19.64
CA LEU A 417 0.79 -2.38 -20.61
C LEU A 417 0.20 -1.40 -21.63
N THR A 418 0.41 -1.71 -22.91
CA THR A 418 -0.20 -1.00 -24.05
C THR A 418 -1.54 -1.61 -24.44
N THR A 419 -2.30 -0.95 -25.31
CA THR A 419 -3.55 -1.50 -25.86
C THR A 419 -3.34 -2.87 -26.53
N GLU A 420 -2.23 -3.08 -27.24
CA GLU A 420 -1.90 -4.36 -27.87
C GLU A 420 -1.76 -5.51 -26.85
N HIS A 421 -1.23 -5.21 -25.64
CA HIS A 421 -1.20 -6.19 -24.56
C HIS A 421 -2.61 -6.54 -24.09
N LEU A 422 -3.47 -5.53 -23.95
CA LEU A 422 -4.86 -5.70 -23.47
C LEU A 422 -5.74 -6.40 -24.51
N ASP A 423 -5.59 -6.08 -25.80
CA ASP A 423 -6.26 -6.76 -26.91
C ASP A 423 -5.92 -8.25 -26.93
N TYR A 424 -4.64 -8.58 -26.72
CA TYR A 424 -4.22 -9.96 -26.62
C TYR A 424 -4.88 -10.67 -25.43
N VAL A 425 -4.96 -10.02 -24.27
CA VAL A 425 -5.71 -10.54 -23.12
C VAL A 425 -7.17 -10.81 -23.47
N VAL A 426 -7.88 -9.82 -24.04
CA VAL A 426 -9.30 -9.95 -24.41
C VAL A 426 -9.48 -11.14 -25.35
N SER A 427 -8.68 -11.23 -26.41
CA SER A 427 -8.76 -12.34 -27.38
C SER A 427 -8.58 -13.72 -26.74
N LYS A 428 -7.76 -13.81 -25.68
CA LYS A 428 -7.51 -15.07 -24.95
C LYS A 428 -8.65 -15.43 -24.02
N PHE A 429 -9.31 -14.45 -23.40
CA PHE A 429 -10.54 -14.71 -22.66
C PHE A 429 -11.65 -15.21 -23.59
N GLU A 430 -11.83 -14.57 -24.74
CA GLU A 430 -12.83 -14.99 -25.72
C GLU A 430 -12.49 -16.36 -26.35
N GLU A 431 -11.20 -16.66 -26.57
CA GLU A 431 -10.74 -17.99 -27.03
C GLU A 431 -11.08 -19.08 -26.01
N PHE A 432 -10.79 -18.82 -24.72
CA PHE A 432 -11.04 -19.77 -23.66
C PHE A 432 -12.54 -20.10 -23.52
N PHE A 433 -13.40 -19.09 -23.63
CA PHE A 433 -14.85 -19.27 -23.53
C PHE A 433 -15.53 -19.62 -24.85
N GLY A 434 -14.76 -19.80 -25.95
CA GLY A 434 -15.31 -20.16 -27.25
C GLY A 434 -16.23 -19.10 -27.85
N LEU A 435 -15.93 -17.81 -27.61
CA LEU A 435 -16.67 -16.66 -28.15
C LEU A 435 -16.10 -16.16 -29.49
N ASN A 436 -14.92 -16.65 -29.87
CA ASN A 436 -14.26 -16.35 -31.14
C ASN A 436 -14.84 -17.23 -32.26
N PHE A 437 -15.85 -16.73 -32.97
CA PHE A 437 -16.40 -17.38 -34.18
C PHE A 437 -16.11 -16.59 -35.45
#